data_AF-A0A4V3BB55-F1
#
_entry.id   AF-A0A4V3BB55-F1
#
_cell.length_a   1.000
_cell.length_b   1.000
_cell.length_c   1.000
_cell.angle_alpha   90.00
_cell.angle_beta   90.00
_cell.angle_gamma   90.00
#
_symmetry.space_group_name_H-M   'P 1'
#
loop_
_entity.id
_entity.type
_entity.pdbx_description
1 polymer ?
#
loop_
_entity_poly.entity_id
_entity_poly.type
_entity_poly.pdbx_seq_one_letter_code
_entity_poly.pdbx_strand_id
1 'polypeptide(L)' 'MDVLRFLIPVSLGLGGLGLLAFFWTLRSNQYEDPDGDSRRILTDDYDDAPKLQDKAGTSETPTKPNQQ' A
#
# COMPACT_ATOMS: atom_id res chain seq x y z
N MET A 1 2.99 -45.19 21.46
CA MET A 1 2.51 -43.87 21.96
C MET A 1 3.54 -42.75 21.69
N ASP A 2 4.51 -42.97 20.80
CA ASP A 2 5.62 -42.04 20.56
C ASP A 2 5.30 -40.94 19.55
N VAL A 3 4.42 -41.22 18.60
CA VAL A 3 3.96 -40.23 17.60
C VAL A 3 3.33 -39.01 18.26
N LEU A 4 2.48 -39.20 19.27
CA LEU A 4 1.82 -38.09 19.97
C LEU A 4 2.83 -37.16 20.66
N ARG A 5 3.97 -37.70 21.13
CA ARG A 5 5.05 -36.91 21.74
C ARG A 5 5.69 -35.92 20.77
N PHE A 6 5.68 -36.22 19.47
CA PHE A 6 6.17 -35.31 18.43
C PHE A 6 5.06 -34.43 17.86
N LEU A 7 3.86 -34.98 17.64
CA LEU A 7 2.76 -34.23 17.03
C LEU A 7 2.24 -33.08 17.91
N ILE A 8 2.19 -33.26 19.22
CA ILE A 8 1.73 -32.23 20.17
C ILE A 8 2.62 -30.97 20.11
N PRO A 9 3.95 -31.05 20.33
CA PRO A 9 4.80 -29.87 20.26
C PRO A 9 4.89 -29.28 18.84
N VAL A 10 4.84 -30.12 17.81
CA VAL A 10 4.83 -29.63 16.41
C VAL A 10 3.55 -28.84 16.11
N SER A 11 2.37 -29.30 16.54
CA SER A 11 1.12 -28.57 16.29
C SER A 11 1.04 -27.29 17.12
N LEU A 12 1.50 -27.32 18.38
CA LEU A 12 1.63 -26.12 19.23
C LEU A 12 2.60 -25.11 18.61
N GLY A 13 3.74 -25.58 18.09
CA GLY A 13 4.70 -24.75 17.38
C GLY A 13 4.10 -24.11 16.13
N LEU A 14 3.45 -24.89 15.27
CA LEU A 14 2.78 -24.39 14.06
C LEU A 14 1.64 -23.41 14.38
N GLY A 15 0.83 -23.70 15.40
CA GLY A 15 -0.22 -22.80 15.87
C GLY A 15 0.34 -21.49 16.41
N GLY A 16 1.40 -21.55 17.22
CA GLY A 16 2.09 -20.37 17.74
C GLY A 16 2.74 -19.54 16.62
N LEU A 17 3.38 -20.19 15.65
CA LEU A 17 4.00 -19.51 14.51
C LEU A 17 2.94 -18.80 13.64
N GLY A 18 1.80 -19.45 13.41
CA GLY A 18 0.67 -18.86 12.70
C GLY A 18 0.07 -17.66 13.43
N LEU A 19 -0.08 -17.74 14.76
CA LEU A 19 -0.54 -16.61 15.57
C LEU A 19 0.44 -15.43 15.51
N LEU A 20 1.74 -15.69 15.69
CA LEU A 20 2.77 -14.65 15.58
C LEU A 20 2.77 -13.98 14.21
N ALA A 21 2.67 -14.77 13.13
CA ALA A 21 2.54 -14.26 11.78
C ALA A 21 1.29 -13.39 11.63
N PHE A 22 0.14 -13.83 12.14
CA PHE A 22 -1.12 -13.07 12.10
C PHE A 22 -1.03 -11.73 12.84
N PHE A 23 -0.45 -11.70 14.04
CA PHE A 23 -0.23 -10.43 14.74
C PHE A 23 0.77 -9.53 14.01
N TRP A 24 1.80 -10.11 13.39
CA TRP A 24 2.76 -9.37 12.57
C TRP A 24 2.11 -8.76 11.32
N THR A 25 1.18 -9.45 10.66
CA THR A 25 0.44 -8.88 9.51
C THR A 25 -0.50 -7.76 9.92
N LEU A 26 -1.15 -7.85 11.10
CA LEU A 26 -1.99 -6.79 11.62
C LEU A 26 -1.19 -5.55 12.05
N ARG A 27 0.00 -5.76 12.62
CA ARG A 27 0.90 -4.69 13.06
C ARG A 27 1.66 -4.06 11.90
N SER A 28 1.93 -4.83 10.85
CA SER A 28 2.54 -4.30 9.64
C SER A 28 1.51 -3.38 8.99
N ASN A 29 1.88 -2.11 8.88
CA ASN A 29 1.09 -1.01 8.34
C ASN A 29 0.76 -1.15 6.83
N GLN A 30 0.70 -2.39 6.33
CA GLN A 30 0.44 -2.79 4.95
C GLN A 30 -0.97 -2.41 4.47
N TYR A 31 -1.82 -1.92 5.38
CA TYR A 31 -3.16 -1.42 5.11
C TYR A 31 -3.26 0.11 5.20
N GLU A 32 -2.15 0.84 5.22
CA GLU A 32 -2.23 2.32 5.13
C GLU A 32 -2.49 2.85 3.73
N ASP A 33 -2.30 2.05 2.68
CA ASP A 33 -2.65 2.45 1.31
C ASP A 33 -3.51 1.46 0.47
N PRO A 34 -4.54 0.78 1.01
CA PRO A 34 -5.55 0.10 0.20
C PRO A 34 -6.49 1.10 -0.51
N ASP A 35 -6.60 2.32 0.02
CA ASP A 35 -7.44 3.39 -0.55
C ASP A 35 -6.80 4.09 -1.76
N GLY A 36 -5.47 4.17 -1.85
CA GLY A 36 -4.77 4.77 -2.99
C GLY A 36 -4.95 3.98 -4.29
N ASP A 37 -4.98 2.65 -4.22
CA ASP A 37 -5.23 1.81 -5.40
C ASP A 37 -6.73 1.82 -5.79
N SER A 38 -7.61 1.79 -4.79
CA SER A 38 -9.08 1.85 -4.98
C SER A 38 -9.57 3.19 -5.55
N ARG A 39 -8.91 4.32 -5.23
CA ARG A 39 -9.23 5.63 -5.83
C ARG A 39 -8.77 5.75 -7.27
N ARG A 40 -7.74 5.02 -7.68
CA ARG A 40 -7.23 5.08 -9.06
C ARG A 40 -8.09 4.28 -10.03
N ILE A 41 -8.75 3.20 -9.59
CA ILE A 41 -9.62 2.40 -10.47
C ILE A 41 -10.99 3.04 -10.75
N LEU A 42 -11.42 4.02 -9.96
CA LEU A 42 -12.69 4.73 -10.16
C LEU A 42 -12.51 6.14 -10.76
N THR A 43 -11.28 6.54 -11.08
CA THR A 43 -10.98 7.88 -11.60
C THR A 43 -10.40 7.77 -13.01
N ASP A 44 -11.15 8.22 -14.02
CA ASP A 44 -10.75 8.20 -15.44
C ASP A 44 -9.54 9.14 -15.75
N ASP A 45 -9.14 10.01 -14.81
CA ASP A 45 -8.05 11.00 -14.96
C ASP A 45 -6.67 10.42 -15.33
N TYR A 46 -6.48 9.09 -15.22
CA TYR A 46 -5.24 8.39 -15.55
C TYR A 46 -5.38 7.41 -16.72
N ASP A 47 -6.58 7.24 -17.29
CA ASP A 47 -6.82 6.32 -18.43
C ASP A 47 -6.30 6.89 -19.75
N ASP A 48 -6.36 8.21 -19.92
CA ASP A 48 -5.98 8.86 -21.19
C ASP A 48 -4.47 9.08 -21.35
N ALA A 49 -3.74 9.35 -20.26
CA ALA A 49 -2.27 9.44 -20.24
C ALA A 49 -1.70 9.56 -18.81
N PRO A 50 -0.50 9.01 -18.53
CA PRO A 50 0.20 9.29 -17.27
C PRO A 50 0.54 10.78 -17.17
N LYS A 51 0.24 11.41 -16.02
CA LYS A 51 0.64 12.81 -15.77
C LYS A 51 2.16 12.93 -15.91
N LEU A 52 2.60 13.69 -16.91
CA LEU A 52 3.98 14.11 -17.06
C LEU A 52 4.33 14.89 -15.80
N GLN A 53 5.18 14.31 -14.96
CA GLN A 53 5.73 15.04 -13.82
C GLN A 53 6.62 16.13 -14.41
N ASP A 54 6.14 17.36 -14.34
CA ASP A 54 6.90 18.58 -14.63
C ASP A 54 8.15 18.62 -13.75
N LYS A 55 9.23 18.02 -14.24
CA LYS A 55 10.55 18.16 -13.65
C LYS A 55 11.16 19.46 -14.15
N ALA A 56 11.05 20.45 -13.27
CA ALA A 56 12.06 21.46 -12.98
C ALA A 56 12.36 22.50 -14.07
N GLY A 57 11.74 23.67 -13.87
CA GLY A 57 12.44 24.96 -13.94
C GLY A 57 12.26 25.73 -15.23
N THR A 58 12.09 27.04 -15.04
CA THR A 58 12.17 28.14 -16.02
C THR A 58 10.81 28.71 -16.41
N SER A 59 10.61 29.97 -15.97
CA SER A 59 9.87 31.06 -16.65
C SER A 59 8.46 30.75 -17.13
N GLU A 60 7.39 31.42 -16.71
CA GLU A 60 7.23 32.83 -16.34
C GLU A 60 5.77 32.97 -15.92
N THR A 61 5.52 33.73 -14.87
CA THR A 61 4.20 34.31 -14.62
C THR A 61 3.92 35.31 -15.75
N PRO A 62 2.87 35.18 -16.58
CA PRO A 62 2.33 36.34 -17.27
C PRO A 62 1.29 36.94 -16.32
N THR A 63 1.78 37.83 -15.45
CA THR A 63 0.92 38.87 -14.89
C THR A 63 0.43 39.71 -16.05
N LYS A 64 -0.90 39.79 -16.25
CA LYS A 64 -1.65 41.05 -16.41
C LYS A 64 -3.13 40.78 -16.76
N PRO A 65 -4.07 41.27 -15.93
CA PRO A 65 -5.33 41.78 -16.41
C PRO A 65 -5.30 43.31 -16.28
N ASN A 66 -4.95 44.03 -17.34
CA ASN A 66 -5.32 45.45 -17.45
C ASN A 66 -5.17 45.94 -18.90
N GLN A 67 -6.28 45.93 -19.64
CA GLN A 67 -6.46 46.74 -20.84
C GLN A 67 -7.23 47.99 -20.37
N GLN A 68 -6.52 49.12 -20.38
CA GLN A 68 -7.10 50.46 -20.21
C GLN A 68 -8.08 50.77 -21.35
#